data_AF-A0A1E3AL77-F1
#
_entry.id   AF-A0A1E3AL77-F1
#
_cell.length_a   1.000
_cell.length_b   1.000
_cell.length_c   1.000
_cell.angle_alpha   90.00
_cell.angle_beta   90.00
_cell.angle_gamma   90.00
#
_symmetry.space_group_name_H-M   'P 1'
#
loop_
_entity.id
_entity.type
_entity.pdbx_description
1 polymer ?
#
loop_
_entity_poly.entity_id
_entity_poly.type
_entity_poly.pdbx_seq_one_letter_code
_entity_poly.pdbx_strand_id
1 'polypeptide(L)'
;MLAEIELPVTVVNGTATGQPDDARTAGAIAEVQKNARAGVNGIALQYRAKTSAAYDGFSITIRRATLDRFIDAKVKYAILDTGIVDLTFDLAALQEIQKQTTGDITLTAAREPGLTGDALAAVGTRPAYRLAVGYTGQDGTAAAIQNFGAGRVTVGLAYKPADNEQTGSLFLVYSKDGKEAQWLYQSSYDLGSGNVIGSTGHFSVYGVGYKPAPAFADTVNHWAKADIDFVTSRGLLAGTGVTTFTPDGTMTRGMFVVALGRLAGIDPAAYPSSRFSDVAATDYYAPYVEWAASKGIVTGTSETTFAPDATITREQMAVIMQRYANQMGYTLPVAREAELFTDSNKISSGMKEAVQAMQQAGVMNGKGSRLFAPKDTATRTEAAAVLRRFVEIVIDRDTAGGWAQNDIGSWLYYENNKPVIGWKQIEGIWYYFDAAGLMQSGDWRQIGSKWYYFYADGSMATNTEIDGYRVGPDGTRNS
;
A
#
# COMPACT_ATOMS: atom_id res chain seq x y z
N MET A 1 -5.71 -0.16 17.80
CA MET A 1 -4.70 -0.12 18.89
C MET A 1 -3.91 -1.39 18.78
N LEU A 2 -2.58 -1.28 18.67
CA LEU A 2 -1.67 -2.41 18.49
C LEU A 2 -1.14 -2.91 19.84
N ALA A 3 -1.11 -4.22 20.04
CA ALA A 3 -0.33 -4.86 21.09
C ALA A 3 0.68 -5.83 20.48
N GLU A 4 1.95 -5.64 20.83
CA GLU A 4 3.05 -6.51 20.42
C GLU A 4 3.27 -7.62 21.46
N ILE A 5 3.43 -8.84 20.98
CA ILE A 5 3.63 -10.04 21.78
C ILE A 5 4.86 -10.77 21.21
N GLU A 6 5.86 -11.01 22.04
CA GLU A 6 6.98 -11.85 21.64
C GLU A 6 6.52 -13.31 21.47
N LEU A 7 6.85 -13.90 20.33
CA LEU A 7 6.63 -15.30 19.99
C LEU A 7 7.99 -16.03 19.94
N PRO A 8 8.41 -16.69 21.01
CA PRO A 8 9.61 -17.52 20.98
C PRO A 8 9.47 -18.63 19.94
N VAL A 9 10.46 -18.79 19.07
CA VAL A 9 10.51 -19.87 18.07
C VAL A 9 11.78 -20.68 18.19
N THR A 10 11.70 -21.98 17.90
CA THR A 10 12.85 -22.88 17.78
C THR A 10 13.09 -23.17 16.31
N VAL A 11 14.33 -23.07 15.85
CA VAL A 11 14.66 -23.34 14.45
C VAL A 11 15.23 -24.75 14.30
N VAL A 12 14.59 -25.57 13.46
CA VAL A 12 15.05 -26.92 13.11
C VAL A 12 15.03 -27.07 11.60
N ASN A 13 16.16 -27.48 11.01
CA ASN A 13 16.33 -27.65 9.56
C ASN A 13 15.89 -26.42 8.73
N GLY A 14 16.15 -25.21 9.24
CA GLY A 14 15.79 -23.96 8.57
C GLY A 14 14.33 -23.54 8.72
N THR A 15 13.52 -24.27 9.48
CA THR A 15 12.12 -23.91 9.78
C THR A 15 11.96 -23.45 11.23
N ALA A 16 11.44 -22.24 11.42
CA ALA A 16 11.06 -21.72 12.74
C ALA A 16 9.72 -22.30 13.19
N THR A 17 9.69 -22.93 14.36
CA THR A 17 8.48 -23.50 14.96
C THR A 17 8.16 -22.82 16.28
N GLY A 18 6.89 -22.55 16.54
CA GLY A 18 6.47 -21.86 17.74
C GLY A 18 4.96 -21.87 17.94
N GLN A 19 4.53 -21.39 19.10
CA GLN A 19 3.14 -21.32 19.48
C GLN A 19 2.91 -20.09 20.36
N PRO A 20 1.93 -19.23 20.07
CA PRO A 20 1.55 -18.14 20.96
C PRO A 20 1.23 -18.63 22.37
N ASP A 21 1.72 -17.88 23.36
CA ASP A 21 1.34 -18.09 24.74
C ASP A 21 -0.05 -17.49 24.98
N ASP A 22 -0.97 -18.34 25.39
CA ASP A 22 -2.39 -18.00 25.50
C ASP A 22 -2.66 -17.04 26.66
N ALA A 23 -1.89 -17.12 27.75
CA ALA A 23 -2.02 -16.20 28.89
C ALA A 23 -1.49 -14.80 28.55
N ARG A 24 -0.34 -14.71 27.86
CA ARG A 24 0.19 -13.44 27.34
C ARG A 24 -0.78 -12.81 26.35
N THR A 25 -1.37 -13.62 25.47
CA THR A 25 -2.39 -13.17 24.52
C THR A 25 -3.59 -12.56 25.25
N ALA A 26 -4.14 -13.28 26.24
CA ALA A 26 -5.27 -12.79 27.02
C ALA A 26 -4.93 -11.49 27.76
N GLY A 27 -3.72 -11.39 28.34
CA GLY A 27 -3.24 -10.18 29.00
C GLY A 27 -3.11 -8.98 28.07
N ALA A 28 -2.54 -9.19 26.87
CA ALA A 28 -2.40 -8.15 25.85
C ALA A 28 -3.77 -7.62 25.37
N ILE A 29 -4.73 -8.50 25.13
CA ILE A 29 -6.11 -8.11 24.78
C ILE A 29 -6.73 -7.27 25.89
N ALA A 30 -6.65 -7.75 27.14
CA ALA A 30 -7.24 -7.06 28.29
C ALA A 30 -6.64 -5.66 28.48
N GLU A 31 -5.33 -5.50 28.23
CA GLU A 31 -4.66 -4.20 28.36
C GLU A 31 -5.10 -3.21 27.28
N VAL A 32 -5.21 -3.66 26.02
CA VAL A 32 -5.72 -2.81 24.93
C VAL A 32 -7.17 -2.39 25.18
N GLN A 33 -8.01 -3.30 25.69
CA GLN A 33 -9.43 -3.04 25.95
C GLN A 33 -9.67 -2.00 27.05
N LYS A 34 -8.76 -1.84 28.00
CA LYS A 34 -8.85 -0.77 29.01
C LYS A 34 -8.74 0.63 28.40
N ASN A 35 -8.19 0.75 27.18
CA ASN A 35 -8.03 2.03 26.52
C ASN A 35 -9.31 2.47 25.79
N ALA A 36 -9.83 3.66 26.12
CA ALA A 36 -11.04 4.21 25.50
C ALA A 36 -10.98 4.31 23.96
N ARG A 37 -9.77 4.42 23.37
CA ARG A 37 -9.58 4.46 21.91
C ARG A 37 -9.74 3.09 21.25
N ALA A 38 -9.70 1.99 21.99
CA ALA A 38 -9.90 0.66 21.43
C ALA A 38 -11.31 0.45 20.86
N GLY A 39 -12.34 1.05 21.48
CA GLY A 39 -13.71 1.02 20.97
C GLY A 39 -13.89 1.76 19.64
N VAL A 40 -13.00 2.70 19.32
CA VAL A 40 -13.02 3.49 18.07
C VAL A 40 -12.10 2.89 17.01
N ASN A 41 -10.90 2.45 17.39
CA ASN A 41 -9.86 2.02 16.45
C ASN A 41 -9.78 0.50 16.24
N GLY A 42 -10.45 -0.29 17.09
CA GLY A 42 -10.32 -1.76 17.14
C GLY A 42 -9.01 -2.24 17.77
N ILE A 43 -8.89 -3.56 17.93
CA ILE A 43 -7.72 -4.24 18.53
C ILE A 43 -6.91 -4.88 17.41
N ALA A 44 -5.60 -4.64 17.38
CA ALA A 44 -4.64 -5.36 16.55
C ALA A 44 -3.63 -6.06 17.46
N LEU A 45 -3.33 -7.33 17.18
CA LEU A 45 -2.34 -8.13 17.92
C LEU A 45 -1.22 -8.52 16.97
N GLN A 46 0.02 -8.22 17.34
CA GLN A 46 1.20 -8.59 16.55
C GLN A 46 2.08 -9.56 17.32
N TYR A 47 2.27 -10.73 16.76
CA TYR A 47 3.24 -11.71 17.21
C TYR A 47 4.54 -11.51 16.45
N ARG A 48 5.61 -11.15 17.14
CA ARG A 48 6.94 -11.07 16.55
C ARG A 48 7.74 -12.32 16.87
N ALA A 49 8.11 -13.07 15.84
CA ALA A 49 8.96 -14.25 16.00
C ALA A 49 10.31 -13.84 16.61
N LYS A 50 10.72 -14.52 17.68
CA LYS A 50 11.95 -14.21 18.43
C LYS A 50 12.89 -15.39 18.41
N THR A 51 13.99 -15.24 17.68
CA THR A 51 15.12 -16.17 17.61
C THR A 51 16.36 -15.45 17.08
N SER A 52 17.54 -15.96 17.39
CA SER A 52 18.80 -15.53 16.77
C SER A 52 19.26 -16.45 15.63
N ALA A 53 18.64 -17.62 15.47
CA ALA A 53 18.94 -18.54 14.40
C ALA A 53 18.25 -18.11 13.10
N ALA A 54 18.95 -18.22 11.97
CA ALA A 54 18.38 -17.95 10.65
C ALA A 54 17.41 -19.07 10.22
N TYR A 55 16.33 -18.70 9.54
CA TYR A 55 15.33 -19.61 8.98
C TYR A 55 14.82 -19.06 7.64
N ASP A 56 14.30 -19.95 6.79
CA ASP A 56 13.73 -19.64 5.46
C ASP A 56 12.34 -20.30 5.32
N GLY A 57 11.68 -20.49 6.46
CA GLY A 57 10.33 -21.00 6.58
C GLY A 57 9.86 -21.01 8.03
N PHE A 58 8.55 -21.14 8.24
CA PHE A 58 7.97 -21.28 9.57
C PHE A 58 6.80 -22.26 9.62
N SER A 59 6.53 -22.73 10.83
CA SER A 59 5.35 -23.51 11.21
C SER A 59 4.89 -23.08 12.60
N ILE A 60 3.91 -22.18 12.65
CA ILE A 60 3.39 -21.60 13.90
C ILE A 60 2.02 -22.18 14.21
N THR A 61 1.89 -22.84 15.35
CA THR A 61 0.61 -23.39 15.81
C THR A 61 -0.17 -22.32 16.55
N ILE A 62 -1.41 -22.05 16.14
CA ILE A 62 -2.37 -21.26 16.92
C ILE A 62 -3.37 -22.23 17.52
N ARG A 63 -3.38 -22.31 18.85
CA ARG A 63 -4.33 -23.15 19.58
C ARG A 63 -5.75 -22.67 19.36
N ARG A 64 -6.70 -23.60 19.37
CA ARG A 64 -8.13 -23.31 19.22
C ARG A 64 -8.60 -22.24 20.21
N ALA A 65 -8.22 -22.37 21.48
CA ALA A 65 -8.56 -21.39 22.52
C ALA A 65 -8.05 -19.98 22.20
N THR A 66 -6.86 -19.86 21.62
CA THR A 66 -6.28 -18.56 21.25
C THR A 66 -7.01 -17.95 20.04
N LEU A 67 -7.39 -18.77 19.05
CA LEU A 67 -8.23 -18.33 17.94
C LEU A 67 -9.61 -17.86 18.42
N ASP A 68 -10.25 -18.61 19.32
CA ASP A 68 -11.54 -18.23 19.91
C ASP A 68 -11.45 -16.88 20.63
N ARG A 69 -10.36 -16.64 21.38
CA ARG A 69 -10.12 -15.34 22.03
C ARG A 69 -10.02 -14.18 21.05
N PHE A 70 -9.36 -14.36 19.90
CA PHE A 70 -9.30 -13.31 18.89
C PHE A 70 -10.71 -12.90 18.44
N ILE A 71 -11.58 -13.87 18.27
CA ILE A 71 -12.93 -13.67 17.74
C ILE A 71 -13.85 -13.07 18.82
N ASP A 72 -13.80 -13.59 20.04
CA ASP A 72 -14.56 -13.06 21.18
C ASP A 72 -14.20 -11.61 21.49
N ALA A 73 -12.90 -11.28 21.42
CA ALA A 73 -12.40 -9.92 21.62
C ALA A 73 -12.61 -9.01 20.40
N LYS A 74 -13.13 -9.54 19.28
CA LYS A 74 -13.29 -8.84 17.99
C LYS A 74 -11.98 -8.19 17.54
N VAL A 75 -10.88 -8.95 17.64
CA VAL A 75 -9.57 -8.55 17.13
C VAL A 75 -9.72 -8.23 15.64
N LYS A 76 -9.47 -6.97 15.30
CA LYS A 76 -9.59 -6.46 13.95
C LYS A 76 -8.51 -7.06 13.06
N TYR A 77 -7.27 -7.15 13.58
CA TYR A 77 -6.12 -7.71 12.89
C TYR A 77 -5.29 -8.61 13.81
N ALA A 78 -4.95 -9.80 13.32
CA ALA A 78 -3.92 -10.65 13.92
C ALA A 78 -2.73 -10.71 12.96
N ILE A 79 -1.58 -10.22 13.42
CA ILE A 79 -0.36 -10.05 12.65
C ILE A 79 0.66 -11.07 13.15
N LEU A 80 1.27 -11.80 12.23
CA LEU A 80 2.44 -12.63 12.46
C LEU A 80 3.60 -11.99 11.69
N ASP A 81 4.50 -11.36 12.43
CA ASP A 81 5.75 -10.76 11.96
C ASP A 81 6.87 -11.79 12.14
N THR A 82 7.38 -12.30 11.02
CA THR A 82 8.45 -13.31 11.01
C THR A 82 9.71 -12.82 10.32
N GLY A 83 9.69 -11.65 9.68
CA GLY A 83 10.84 -11.12 8.95
C GLY A 83 11.23 -11.88 7.66
N ILE A 84 10.52 -12.95 7.30
CA ILE A 84 10.64 -13.62 5.98
C ILE A 84 9.32 -13.60 5.22
N VAL A 85 8.23 -13.87 5.94
CA VAL A 85 6.85 -13.86 5.44
C VAL A 85 5.97 -13.34 6.57
N ASP A 86 5.38 -12.18 6.36
CA ASP A 86 4.47 -11.57 7.33
C ASP A 86 3.03 -11.82 6.92
N LEU A 87 2.18 -12.13 7.89
CA LEU A 87 0.77 -12.44 7.65
C LEU A 87 -0.11 -11.57 8.54
N THR A 88 -1.02 -10.81 7.95
CA THR A 88 -2.03 -10.02 8.66
C THR A 88 -3.43 -10.50 8.32
N PHE A 89 -4.07 -11.16 9.26
CA PHE A 89 -5.43 -11.69 9.12
C PHE A 89 -6.45 -10.65 9.60
N ASP A 90 -7.47 -10.37 8.80
CA ASP A 90 -8.63 -9.63 9.29
C ASP A 90 -9.59 -10.51 10.12
N LEU A 91 -10.48 -9.88 10.88
CA LEU A 91 -11.47 -10.58 11.72
C LEU A 91 -12.32 -11.57 10.91
N ALA A 92 -12.70 -11.23 9.67
CA ALA A 92 -13.53 -12.08 8.84
C ALA A 92 -12.79 -13.36 8.41
N ALA A 93 -11.49 -13.27 8.13
CA ALA A 93 -10.64 -14.42 7.83
C ALA A 93 -10.48 -15.32 9.05
N LEU A 94 -10.26 -14.74 10.24
CA LEU A 94 -10.20 -15.49 11.50
C LEU A 94 -11.51 -16.24 11.79
N GLN A 95 -12.64 -15.56 11.62
CA GLN A 95 -13.97 -16.16 11.75
C GLN A 95 -14.20 -17.28 10.73
N GLU A 96 -13.74 -17.11 9.50
CA GLU A 96 -13.89 -18.14 8.47
C GLU A 96 -13.03 -19.37 8.76
N ILE A 97 -11.79 -19.18 9.22
CA ILE A 97 -10.93 -20.28 9.69
C ILE A 97 -11.60 -21.02 10.87
N GLN A 98 -12.15 -20.28 11.85
CA GLN A 98 -12.82 -20.85 13.02
C GLN A 98 -14.02 -21.74 12.66
N LYS A 99 -14.75 -21.43 11.58
CA LYS A 99 -15.89 -22.24 11.11
C LYS A 99 -15.45 -23.56 10.47
N GLN A 100 -14.31 -23.57 9.79
CA GLN A 100 -13.85 -24.71 9.00
C GLN A 100 -13.15 -25.79 9.84
N THR A 101 -12.73 -25.49 11.07
CA THR A 101 -12.10 -26.46 11.96
C THR A 101 -12.46 -26.23 13.42
N THR A 102 -12.60 -27.32 14.19
CA THR A 102 -12.79 -27.28 15.64
C THR A 102 -11.49 -27.44 16.44
N GLY A 103 -10.37 -27.71 15.76
CA GLY A 103 -9.07 -27.98 16.38
C GLY A 103 -8.09 -26.81 16.28
N ASP A 104 -6.85 -27.07 16.69
CA ASP A 104 -5.74 -26.16 16.49
C ASP A 104 -5.44 -25.98 14.99
N ILE A 105 -4.88 -24.82 14.65
CA ILE A 105 -4.40 -24.54 13.29
C ILE A 105 -2.90 -24.37 13.29
N THR A 106 -2.27 -24.68 12.16
CA THR A 106 -0.85 -24.44 11.92
C THR A 106 -0.68 -23.54 10.71
N LEU A 107 -0.14 -22.35 10.94
CA LEU A 107 0.27 -21.43 9.89
C LEU A 107 1.63 -21.87 9.38
N THR A 108 1.76 -22.08 8.09
CA THR A 108 3.02 -22.52 7.47
C THR A 108 3.41 -21.61 6.31
N ALA A 109 4.71 -21.32 6.24
CA ALA A 109 5.37 -20.79 5.06
C ALA A 109 6.59 -21.69 4.80
N ALA A 110 6.57 -22.42 3.70
CA ALA A 110 7.67 -23.29 3.29
C ALA A 110 8.25 -22.77 1.98
N ARG A 111 9.58 -22.69 1.86
CA ARG A 111 10.22 -22.27 0.61
C ARG A 111 9.79 -23.16 -0.55
N GLU A 112 9.44 -22.55 -1.69
CA GLU A 112 9.02 -23.24 -2.91
C GLU A 112 10.09 -23.08 -4.00
N PRO A 113 11.08 -23.99 -4.08
CA PRO A 113 12.13 -23.92 -5.10
C PRO A 113 11.69 -24.46 -6.47
N GLY A 114 10.56 -25.17 -6.55
CA GLY A 114 10.15 -25.96 -7.71
C GLY A 114 9.28 -25.22 -8.74
N LEU A 115 9.36 -23.90 -8.84
CA LEU A 115 8.57 -23.15 -9.81
C LEU A 115 8.90 -23.56 -11.25
N THR A 116 7.88 -23.65 -12.09
CA THR A 116 8.02 -23.89 -13.54
C THR A 116 7.08 -22.98 -14.32
N GLY A 117 7.14 -23.02 -15.66
CA GLY A 117 6.21 -22.27 -16.52
C GLY A 117 6.22 -20.77 -16.25
N ASP A 118 5.02 -20.17 -16.29
CA ASP A 118 4.82 -18.73 -16.10
C ASP A 118 5.21 -18.26 -14.69
N ALA A 119 5.02 -19.11 -13.67
CA ALA A 119 5.41 -18.80 -12.30
C ALA A 119 6.91 -18.62 -12.17
N LEU A 120 7.70 -19.48 -12.81
CA LEU A 120 9.16 -19.32 -12.87
C LEU A 120 9.57 -18.08 -13.66
N ALA A 121 8.89 -17.78 -14.77
CA ALA A 121 9.16 -16.58 -15.56
C ALA A 121 8.86 -15.28 -14.79
N ALA A 122 7.77 -15.26 -14.02
CA ALA A 122 7.35 -14.12 -13.23
C ALA A 122 8.27 -13.85 -12.03
N VAL A 123 8.58 -14.92 -11.27
CA VAL A 123 9.36 -14.83 -10.01
C VAL A 123 10.86 -14.80 -10.28
N GLY A 124 11.36 -15.58 -11.23
CA GLY A 124 12.78 -15.74 -11.49
C GLY A 124 13.52 -16.35 -10.29
N THR A 125 14.59 -15.70 -9.83
CA THR A 125 15.40 -16.15 -8.69
C THR A 125 14.93 -15.58 -7.34
N ARG A 126 13.83 -14.82 -7.34
CA ARG A 126 13.29 -14.14 -6.15
C ARG A 126 12.60 -15.13 -5.21
N PRO A 127 12.33 -14.75 -3.95
CA PRO A 127 11.68 -15.66 -3.01
C PRO A 127 10.28 -16.07 -3.43
N ALA A 128 9.97 -17.33 -3.17
CA ALA A 128 8.64 -17.90 -3.27
C ALA A 128 8.41 -18.90 -2.14
N TYR A 129 7.20 -18.88 -1.57
CA TYR A 129 6.78 -19.70 -0.45
C TYR A 129 5.43 -20.32 -0.72
N ARG A 130 5.28 -21.58 -0.33
CA ARG A 130 3.98 -22.22 -0.17
C ARG A 130 3.42 -21.85 1.20
N LEU A 131 2.30 -21.15 1.18
CA LEU A 131 1.56 -20.77 2.38
C LEU A 131 0.42 -21.77 2.61
N ALA A 132 0.14 -22.10 3.86
CA ALA A 132 -1.05 -22.87 4.22
C ALA A 132 -1.48 -22.61 5.68
N VAL A 133 -2.80 -22.76 5.92
CA VAL A 133 -3.37 -22.94 7.26
C VAL A 133 -3.80 -24.40 7.36
N GLY A 134 -2.95 -25.23 7.95
CA GLY A 134 -3.23 -26.65 8.18
C GLY A 134 -4.03 -26.88 9.46
N TYR A 135 -4.79 -27.97 9.52
CA TYR A 135 -5.44 -28.46 10.74
C TYR A 135 -5.60 -29.97 10.68
N THR A 136 -5.86 -30.60 11.82
CA THR A 136 -6.20 -32.03 11.90
C THR A 136 -7.71 -32.16 12.07
N GLY A 137 -8.35 -32.90 11.17
CA GLY A 137 -9.77 -33.22 11.21
C GLY A 137 -10.15 -34.08 12.42
N GLN A 138 -11.45 -34.18 12.72
CA GLN A 138 -11.95 -35.01 13.81
C GLN A 138 -11.68 -36.51 13.59
N ASP A 139 -11.48 -36.91 12.34
CA ASP A 139 -11.07 -38.25 11.91
C ASP A 139 -9.55 -38.51 12.05
N GLY A 140 -8.78 -37.50 12.49
CA GLY A 140 -7.33 -37.56 12.59
C GLY A 140 -6.59 -37.24 11.29
N THR A 141 -7.30 -36.90 10.21
CA THR A 141 -6.70 -36.64 8.90
C THR A 141 -6.20 -35.19 8.81
N ALA A 142 -5.00 -34.99 8.25
CA ALA A 142 -4.49 -33.65 7.98
C ALA A 142 -5.28 -33.00 6.83
N ALA A 143 -5.69 -31.75 7.03
CA ALA A 143 -6.42 -30.93 6.06
C ALA A 143 -5.88 -29.50 6.07
N ALA A 144 -6.36 -28.67 5.14
CA ALA A 144 -5.98 -27.26 5.05
C ALA A 144 -7.17 -26.39 4.66
N ILE A 145 -7.20 -25.18 5.22
CA ILE A 145 -8.15 -24.12 4.86
C ILE A 145 -7.91 -23.74 3.40
N GLN A 146 -8.95 -23.85 2.56
CA GLN A 146 -8.84 -23.61 1.12
C GLN A 146 -9.07 -22.15 0.74
N ASN A 147 -9.87 -21.43 1.52
CA ASN A 147 -10.15 -20.01 1.32
C ASN A 147 -10.64 -19.36 2.63
N PHE A 148 -10.61 -18.03 2.66
CA PHE A 148 -11.00 -17.20 3.80
C PHE A 148 -12.38 -16.56 3.61
N GLY A 149 -13.19 -17.03 2.66
CA GLY A 149 -14.53 -16.52 2.40
C GLY A 149 -14.52 -15.02 2.09
N ALA A 150 -15.28 -14.24 2.88
CA ALA A 150 -15.29 -12.78 2.79
C ALA A 150 -14.03 -12.13 3.42
N GLY A 151 -13.29 -12.88 4.23
CA GLY A 151 -12.08 -12.42 4.90
C GLY A 151 -10.87 -12.32 3.98
N ARG A 152 -9.88 -11.55 4.44
CA ARG A 152 -8.64 -11.31 3.73
C ARG A 152 -7.43 -11.49 4.64
N VAL A 153 -6.34 -11.90 4.01
CA VAL A 153 -5.01 -11.94 4.62
C VAL A 153 -4.07 -11.11 3.79
N THR A 154 -3.41 -10.12 4.40
CA THR A 154 -2.28 -9.44 3.76
C THR A 154 -1.03 -10.29 3.96
N VAL A 155 -0.39 -10.66 2.86
CA VAL A 155 0.88 -11.38 2.81
C VAL A 155 1.97 -10.38 2.48
N GLY A 156 3.03 -10.33 3.29
CA GLY A 156 4.26 -9.59 3.02
C GLY A 156 5.42 -10.56 2.82
N LEU A 157 6.10 -10.51 1.68
CA LEU A 157 7.30 -11.30 1.43
C LEU A 157 8.54 -10.41 1.56
N ALA A 158 9.41 -10.70 2.52
CA ALA A 158 10.64 -9.97 2.71
C ALA A 158 11.52 -10.10 1.48
N TYR A 159 11.96 -8.97 0.94
CA TYR A 159 12.78 -8.95 -0.26
C TYR A 159 13.62 -7.69 -0.33
N LYS A 160 14.91 -7.86 -0.58
CA LYS A 160 15.78 -6.74 -0.95
C LYS A 160 15.82 -6.66 -2.48
N PRO A 161 15.28 -5.60 -3.10
CA PRO A 161 15.37 -5.41 -4.55
C PRO A 161 16.83 -5.42 -5.02
N ALA A 162 17.08 -6.01 -6.18
CA ALA A 162 18.38 -5.90 -6.84
C ALA A 162 18.58 -4.47 -7.40
N ASP A 163 19.83 -4.06 -7.60
CA ASP A 163 20.16 -2.68 -8.04
C ASP A 163 19.50 -2.27 -9.36
N ASN A 164 19.16 -3.25 -10.22
CA ASN A 164 18.48 -3.04 -11.50
C ASN A 164 16.95 -3.15 -11.41
N GLU A 165 16.39 -3.35 -10.23
CA GLU A 165 14.95 -3.48 -10.02
C GLU A 165 14.32 -2.19 -9.53
N GLN A 166 13.22 -1.81 -10.16
CA GLN A 166 12.38 -0.71 -9.70
C GLN A 166 11.41 -1.27 -8.65
N THR A 167 11.39 -0.70 -7.45
CA THR A 167 10.46 -1.10 -6.38
C THR A 167 9.00 -0.98 -6.80
N GLY A 168 8.66 0.05 -7.56
CA GLY A 168 7.33 0.23 -8.16
C GLY A 168 6.95 -0.85 -9.17
N SER A 169 7.89 -1.65 -9.65
CA SER A 169 7.68 -2.73 -10.64
C SER A 169 7.73 -4.13 -10.00
N LEU A 170 7.76 -4.21 -8.68
CA LEU A 170 7.62 -5.45 -7.92
C LEU A 170 6.14 -5.76 -7.65
N PHE A 171 5.83 -7.05 -7.63
CA PHE A 171 4.49 -7.58 -7.47
C PHE A 171 4.48 -8.77 -6.54
N LEU A 172 3.41 -8.92 -5.77
CA LEU A 172 3.07 -10.22 -5.22
C LEU A 172 2.46 -11.06 -6.35
N VAL A 173 3.05 -12.20 -6.63
CA VAL A 173 2.56 -13.16 -7.62
C VAL A 173 2.13 -14.42 -6.88
N TYR A 174 1.02 -15.02 -7.27
CA TYR A 174 0.60 -16.30 -6.73
C TYR A 174 0.43 -17.34 -7.81
N SER A 175 0.57 -18.61 -7.42
CA SER A 175 0.35 -19.76 -8.28
C SER A 175 -0.30 -20.87 -7.46
N LYS A 176 -1.36 -21.47 -8.01
CA LYS A 176 -2.05 -22.59 -7.35
C LYS A 176 -1.18 -23.84 -7.34
N ASP A 177 -0.50 -24.11 -8.45
CA ASP A 177 0.24 -25.33 -8.72
C ASP A 177 1.76 -25.13 -8.85
N GLY A 178 2.24 -23.89 -8.77
CA GLY A 178 3.64 -23.55 -9.00
C GLY A 178 4.01 -23.44 -10.49
N LYS A 179 3.03 -23.41 -11.40
CA LYS A 179 3.23 -23.33 -12.85
C LYS A 179 2.59 -22.09 -13.45
N GLU A 180 1.30 -21.87 -13.23
CA GLU A 180 0.57 -20.73 -13.79
C GLU A 180 0.66 -19.53 -12.84
N ALA A 181 1.11 -18.38 -13.35
CA ALA A 181 1.27 -17.17 -12.56
C ALA A 181 0.02 -16.29 -12.61
N GLN A 182 -0.39 -15.81 -11.45
CA GLN A 182 -1.41 -14.78 -11.31
C GLN A 182 -0.78 -13.56 -10.63
N TRP A 183 -0.79 -12.42 -11.32
CA TRP A 183 -0.20 -11.18 -10.85
C TRP A 183 -1.22 -10.42 -10.01
N LEU A 184 -0.90 -10.16 -8.74
CA LEU A 184 -1.76 -9.34 -7.89
C LEU A 184 -1.47 -7.87 -8.14
N TYR A 185 -2.29 -7.22 -8.98
CA TYR A 185 -2.10 -5.80 -9.31
C TYR A 185 -2.30 -4.87 -8.10
N GLN A 186 -3.02 -5.35 -7.08
CA GLN A 186 -3.15 -4.75 -5.76
C GLN A 186 -2.06 -5.28 -4.82
N SER A 187 -0.81 -5.12 -5.26
CA SER A 187 0.38 -5.35 -4.46
C SER A 187 1.35 -4.18 -4.61
N SER A 188 2.22 -3.98 -3.64
CA SER A 188 3.29 -2.97 -3.71
C SER A 188 4.52 -3.44 -2.91
N TYR A 189 5.68 -2.86 -3.22
CA TYR A 189 6.82 -2.94 -2.33
C TYR A 189 6.69 -1.87 -1.25
N ASP A 190 6.57 -2.29 0.00
CA ASP A 190 6.54 -1.40 1.15
C ASP A 190 7.96 -1.13 1.65
N LEU A 191 8.37 0.13 1.59
CA LEU A 191 9.70 0.56 2.02
C LEU A 191 9.88 0.45 3.54
N GLY A 192 8.80 0.58 4.31
CA GLY A 192 8.87 0.54 5.78
C GLY A 192 9.21 -0.85 6.31
N SER A 193 8.58 -1.90 5.76
CA SER A 193 8.84 -3.29 6.12
C SER A 193 9.92 -3.97 5.28
N GLY A 194 10.22 -3.45 4.08
CA GLY A 194 11.07 -4.16 3.11
C GLY A 194 10.37 -5.37 2.47
N ASN A 195 9.04 -5.41 2.54
CA ASN A 195 8.24 -6.51 2.01
C ASN A 195 7.58 -6.13 0.68
N VAL A 196 7.40 -7.11 -0.19
CA VAL A 196 6.36 -7.04 -1.22
C VAL A 196 5.05 -7.53 -0.62
N ILE A 197 4.08 -6.62 -0.49
CA ILE A 197 2.82 -6.84 0.22
C ILE A 197 1.64 -6.94 -0.74
N GLY A 198 0.66 -7.77 -0.40
CA GLY A 198 -0.58 -7.92 -1.16
C GLY A 198 -1.67 -8.65 -0.37
N SER A 199 -2.93 -8.33 -0.64
CA SER A 199 -4.08 -8.95 0.04
C SER A 199 -4.67 -10.12 -0.75
N THR A 200 -4.97 -11.24 -0.06
CA THR A 200 -5.51 -12.45 -0.68
C THR A 200 -6.66 -13.07 0.12
N GLY A 201 -7.53 -13.79 -0.58
CA GLY A 201 -8.63 -14.58 -0.02
C GLY A 201 -8.33 -16.08 0.14
N HIS A 202 -7.11 -16.53 -0.18
CA HIS A 202 -6.71 -17.92 -0.03
C HIS A 202 -5.18 -18.05 0.09
N PHE A 203 -4.71 -19.23 0.51
CA PHE A 203 -3.29 -19.57 0.44
C PHE A 203 -2.97 -20.52 -0.73
N SER A 204 -1.73 -20.47 -1.20
CA SER A 204 -1.17 -21.18 -2.34
C SER A 204 0.35 -20.96 -2.34
N VAL A 205 1.02 -21.11 -3.48
CA VAL A 205 2.37 -20.56 -3.65
C VAL A 205 2.27 -19.06 -3.90
N TYR A 206 3.11 -18.27 -3.22
CA TYR A 206 3.28 -16.83 -3.41
C TYR A 206 4.75 -16.54 -3.62
N GLY A 207 5.08 -15.62 -4.51
CA GLY A 207 6.45 -15.19 -4.75
C GLY A 207 6.54 -13.73 -5.11
N VAL A 208 7.76 -13.20 -5.06
CA VAL A 208 8.04 -11.85 -5.53
C VAL A 208 8.24 -11.89 -7.04
N GLY A 209 7.31 -11.31 -7.77
CA GLY A 209 7.41 -11.11 -9.21
C GLY A 209 7.99 -9.75 -9.57
N TYR A 210 8.57 -9.65 -10.77
CA TYR A 210 9.05 -8.38 -11.30
C TYR A 210 8.64 -8.23 -12.75
N LYS A 211 8.07 -7.07 -13.07
CA LYS A 211 7.69 -6.72 -14.44
C LYS A 211 8.17 -5.29 -14.71
N PRO A 212 9.27 -5.11 -15.46
CA PRO A 212 9.86 -3.79 -15.66
C PRO A 212 8.85 -2.83 -16.30
N ALA A 213 8.86 -1.58 -15.85
CA ALA A 213 8.07 -0.53 -16.48
C ALA A 213 8.64 -0.19 -17.86
N PRO A 214 7.81 0.20 -18.84
CA PRO A 214 8.29 0.77 -20.09
C PRO A 214 9.19 1.99 -19.84
N ALA A 215 10.27 2.10 -20.61
CA ALA A 215 11.20 3.23 -20.48
C ALA A 215 10.69 4.43 -21.29
N PHE A 216 10.42 5.54 -20.61
CA PHE A 216 10.02 6.80 -21.22
C PHE A 216 11.14 7.83 -21.07
N ALA A 217 11.52 8.45 -22.18
CA ALA A 217 12.64 9.41 -22.21
C ALA A 217 12.33 10.69 -21.45
N ASP A 218 11.07 11.11 -21.45
CA ASP A 218 10.56 12.32 -20.79
C ASP A 218 10.30 12.15 -19.29
N THR A 219 10.58 10.97 -18.71
CA THR A 219 10.39 10.73 -17.28
C THR A 219 11.69 10.49 -16.50
N VAL A 220 12.84 10.35 -17.18
CA VAL A 220 14.12 9.93 -16.58
C VAL A 220 14.49 10.74 -15.34
N ASN A 221 14.36 12.06 -15.39
CA ASN A 221 14.65 12.97 -14.28
C ASN A 221 13.38 13.58 -13.65
N HIS A 222 12.21 13.00 -13.94
CA HIS A 222 10.94 13.50 -13.45
C HIS A 222 10.70 13.05 -12.01
N TRP A 223 10.20 13.94 -11.15
CA TRP A 223 9.99 13.66 -9.72
C TRP A 223 9.12 12.43 -9.48
N ALA A 224 8.19 12.17 -10.39
CA ALA A 224 7.23 11.07 -10.31
C ALA A 224 7.65 9.82 -11.09
N LYS A 225 8.92 9.68 -11.45
CA LYS A 225 9.41 8.50 -12.19
C LYS A 225 8.94 7.19 -11.56
N ALA A 226 9.04 7.08 -10.24
CA ALA A 226 8.61 5.88 -9.50
C ALA A 226 7.08 5.65 -9.59
N ASP A 227 6.27 6.71 -9.51
CA ASP A 227 4.81 6.60 -9.62
C ASP A 227 4.38 6.23 -11.04
N ILE A 228 5.05 6.78 -12.05
CA ILE A 228 4.86 6.47 -13.46
C ILE A 228 5.25 5.02 -13.74
N ASP A 229 6.39 4.55 -13.23
CA ASP A 229 6.83 3.16 -13.35
C ASP A 229 5.81 2.20 -12.71
N PHE A 230 5.30 2.57 -11.53
CA PHE A 230 4.31 1.79 -10.80
C PHE A 230 3.02 1.58 -11.62
N VAL A 231 2.45 2.66 -12.15
CA VAL A 231 1.18 2.57 -12.89
C VAL A 231 1.35 1.96 -14.28
N THR A 232 2.50 2.12 -14.92
CA THR A 232 2.74 1.61 -16.28
C THR A 232 3.17 0.15 -16.30
N SER A 233 3.96 -0.32 -15.33
CA SER A 233 4.23 -1.77 -15.15
C SER A 233 2.94 -2.56 -14.90
N ARG A 234 1.99 -1.95 -14.18
CA ARG A 234 0.62 -2.46 -13.93
C ARG A 234 -0.35 -2.23 -15.09
N GLY A 235 0.04 -1.49 -16.12
CA GLY A 235 -0.84 -1.15 -17.24
C GLY A 235 -2.02 -0.23 -16.89
N LEU A 236 -2.04 0.37 -15.70
CA LEU A 236 -3.12 1.29 -15.28
C LEU A 236 -3.12 2.53 -16.16
N LEU A 237 -1.94 3.09 -16.43
CA LEU A 237 -1.73 4.13 -17.43
C LEU A 237 -0.74 3.64 -18.49
N ALA A 238 -0.89 4.14 -19.71
CA ALA A 238 0.01 3.88 -20.83
C ALA A 238 0.65 5.18 -21.31
N GLY A 239 1.81 5.09 -21.99
CA GLY A 239 2.43 6.24 -22.64
C GLY A 239 1.60 6.79 -23.80
N THR A 240 1.88 8.03 -24.19
CA THR A 240 1.29 8.68 -25.37
C THR A 240 2.06 8.34 -26.65
N GLY A 241 3.26 7.77 -26.51
CA GLY A 241 4.04 7.17 -27.57
C GLY A 241 4.89 6.01 -27.04
N VAL A 242 5.69 5.41 -27.91
CA VAL A 242 6.54 4.26 -27.56
C VAL A 242 7.57 4.61 -26.46
N THR A 243 8.14 5.81 -26.52
CA THR A 243 9.16 6.30 -25.57
C THR A 243 8.74 7.58 -24.86
N THR A 244 7.45 7.95 -24.91
CA THR A 244 6.93 9.21 -24.36
C THR A 244 5.73 8.94 -23.46
N PHE A 245 5.77 9.44 -22.21
CA PHE A 245 4.65 9.33 -21.27
C PHE A 245 3.76 10.57 -21.23
N THR A 246 4.33 11.75 -21.49
CA THR A 246 3.74 13.08 -21.30
C THR A 246 3.29 13.32 -19.84
N PRO A 247 4.23 13.40 -18.88
CA PRO A 247 3.92 13.44 -17.45
C PRO A 247 3.05 14.64 -17.03
N ASP A 248 3.31 15.82 -17.58
CA ASP A 248 2.55 17.05 -17.29
C ASP A 248 1.35 17.25 -18.22
N GLY A 249 1.05 16.26 -19.07
CA GLY A 249 -0.13 16.26 -19.91
C GLY A 249 -1.42 16.18 -19.07
N THR A 250 -2.53 16.57 -19.68
CA THR A 250 -3.84 16.55 -19.02
C THR A 250 -4.34 15.13 -18.76
N MET A 251 -4.98 14.91 -17.62
CA MET A 251 -5.76 13.70 -17.34
C MET A 251 -7.24 13.97 -17.64
N THR A 252 -7.85 13.15 -18.50
CA THR A 252 -9.29 13.22 -18.79
C THR A 252 -10.09 12.28 -17.89
N ARG A 253 -11.40 12.52 -17.79
CA ARG A 253 -12.34 11.65 -17.04
C ARG A 253 -12.32 10.22 -17.57
N GLY A 254 -12.33 10.03 -18.89
CA GLY A 254 -12.27 8.72 -19.53
C GLY A 254 -10.96 7.99 -19.21
N MET A 255 -9.81 8.67 -19.32
CA MET A 255 -8.51 8.08 -18.99
C MET A 255 -8.43 7.63 -17.53
N PHE A 256 -8.92 8.45 -16.60
CA PHE A 256 -8.88 8.12 -15.18
C PHE A 256 -9.75 6.91 -14.84
N VAL A 257 -10.94 6.82 -15.43
CA VAL A 257 -11.85 5.67 -15.22
C VAL A 257 -11.28 4.38 -15.82
N VAL A 258 -10.59 4.45 -16.96
CA VAL A 258 -9.86 3.30 -17.51
C VAL A 258 -8.83 2.78 -16.51
N ALA A 259 -8.05 3.67 -15.90
CA ALA A 259 -7.05 3.27 -14.90
C ALA A 259 -7.69 2.55 -13.71
N LEU A 260 -8.82 3.04 -13.20
CA LEU A 260 -9.55 2.42 -12.09
C LEU A 260 -10.16 1.06 -12.45
N GLY A 261 -10.70 0.93 -13.65
CA GLY A 261 -11.27 -0.34 -14.10
C GLY A 261 -10.19 -1.41 -14.33
N ARG A 262 -9.01 -1.00 -14.83
CA ARG A 262 -7.83 -1.88 -14.90
C ARG A 262 -7.34 -2.27 -13.52
N LEU A 263 -7.30 -1.34 -12.56
CA LEU A 263 -6.93 -1.63 -11.17
C LEU A 263 -7.93 -2.59 -10.49
N ALA A 264 -9.22 -2.48 -10.84
CA ALA A 264 -10.27 -3.39 -10.39
C ALA A 264 -10.23 -4.77 -11.07
N GLY A 265 -9.43 -4.94 -12.13
CA GLY A 265 -9.33 -6.19 -12.87
C GLY A 265 -10.62 -6.60 -13.57
N ILE A 266 -11.45 -5.64 -13.98
CA ILE A 266 -12.71 -5.96 -14.66
C ILE A 266 -12.47 -6.62 -16.01
N ASP A 267 -13.41 -7.47 -16.43
CA ASP A 267 -13.50 -7.93 -17.81
C ASP A 267 -14.25 -6.87 -18.65
N PRO A 268 -13.60 -6.18 -19.60
CA PRO A 268 -14.26 -5.20 -20.46
C PRO A 268 -15.39 -5.80 -21.30
N ALA A 269 -15.32 -7.10 -21.63
CA ALA A 269 -16.34 -7.77 -22.44
C ALA A 269 -17.69 -7.88 -21.71
N ALA A 270 -17.71 -7.78 -20.38
CA ALA A 270 -18.93 -7.73 -19.58
C ALA A 270 -19.69 -6.39 -19.71
N TYR A 271 -19.09 -5.38 -20.34
CA TYR A 271 -19.63 -4.02 -20.49
C TYR A 271 -19.59 -3.54 -21.95
N PRO A 272 -20.31 -4.20 -22.88
CA PRO A 272 -20.14 -3.99 -24.32
C PRO A 272 -20.71 -2.67 -24.86
N SER A 273 -21.48 -1.93 -24.08
CA SER A 273 -22.13 -0.68 -24.49
C SER A 273 -22.18 0.31 -23.34
N SER A 274 -22.14 1.60 -23.64
CA SER A 274 -22.33 2.65 -22.64
C SER A 274 -23.77 3.14 -22.57
N ARG A 275 -24.22 3.51 -21.36
CA ARG A 275 -25.45 4.26 -21.14
C ARG A 275 -25.39 5.72 -21.60
N PHE A 276 -24.19 6.25 -21.86
CA PHE A 276 -24.00 7.64 -22.27
C PHE A 276 -23.88 7.74 -23.79
N SER A 277 -24.56 8.72 -24.38
CA SER A 277 -24.62 8.91 -25.84
C SER A 277 -23.32 9.45 -26.45
N ASP A 278 -22.47 10.08 -25.64
CA ASP A 278 -21.15 10.60 -26.04
C ASP A 278 -20.01 9.60 -25.79
N VAL A 279 -20.34 8.33 -25.57
CA VAL A 279 -19.37 7.23 -25.37
C VAL A 279 -19.73 6.14 -26.36
N ALA A 280 -19.01 6.08 -27.49
CA ALA A 280 -19.25 5.07 -28.51
C ALA A 280 -18.75 3.71 -28.02
N ALA A 281 -19.43 2.62 -28.38
CA ALA A 281 -19.05 1.26 -27.95
C ALA A 281 -17.63 0.85 -28.40
N THR A 282 -17.11 1.48 -29.45
CA THR A 282 -15.76 1.25 -29.97
C THR A 282 -14.68 2.05 -29.23
N ASP A 283 -15.05 3.00 -28.37
CA ASP A 283 -14.09 3.80 -27.63
C ASP A 283 -13.39 2.93 -26.59
N TYR A 284 -12.07 3.08 -26.47
CA TYR A 284 -11.26 2.27 -25.54
C TYR A 284 -11.69 2.44 -24.06
N TYR A 285 -12.33 3.55 -23.71
CA TYR A 285 -12.85 3.82 -22.38
C TYR A 285 -14.29 3.34 -22.16
N ALA A 286 -15.04 3.00 -23.21
CA ALA A 286 -16.47 2.69 -23.12
C ALA A 286 -16.84 1.61 -22.08
N PRO A 287 -16.21 0.42 -22.07
CA PRO A 287 -16.55 -0.60 -21.08
C PRO A 287 -16.25 -0.15 -19.65
N TYR A 288 -15.18 0.62 -19.46
CA TYR A 288 -14.78 1.12 -18.14
C TYR A 288 -15.71 2.23 -17.65
N VAL A 289 -16.15 3.13 -18.54
CA VAL A 289 -17.14 4.15 -18.20
C VAL A 289 -18.47 3.52 -17.81
N GLU A 290 -18.93 2.53 -18.56
CA GLU A 290 -20.17 1.82 -18.21
C GLU A 290 -20.03 1.08 -16.87
N TRP A 291 -18.95 0.32 -16.68
CA TRP A 291 -18.69 -0.33 -15.40
C TRP A 291 -18.73 0.66 -14.24
N ALA A 292 -17.97 1.75 -14.34
CA ALA A 292 -17.87 2.74 -13.28
C ALA A 292 -19.21 3.43 -13.00
N ALA A 293 -20.01 3.72 -14.03
CA ALA A 293 -21.33 4.29 -13.86
C ALA A 293 -22.32 3.28 -13.25
N SER A 294 -22.29 2.02 -13.69
CA SER A 294 -23.14 0.94 -13.16
C SER A 294 -22.90 0.64 -11.69
N LYS A 295 -21.66 0.86 -11.21
CA LYS A 295 -21.26 0.73 -9.80
C LYS A 295 -21.46 2.03 -9.01
N GLY A 296 -21.85 3.14 -9.65
CA GLY A 296 -21.95 4.45 -8.99
C GLY A 296 -20.60 5.06 -8.59
N ILE A 297 -19.49 4.62 -9.20
CA ILE A 297 -18.15 5.20 -9.03
C ILE A 297 -18.11 6.58 -9.68
N VAL A 298 -18.74 6.72 -10.86
CA VAL A 298 -18.88 7.98 -11.58
C VAL A 298 -20.33 8.30 -11.90
N THR A 299 -20.59 9.58 -12.15
CA THR A 299 -21.86 10.09 -12.69
C THR A 299 -21.58 10.88 -13.97
N GLY A 300 -22.58 10.94 -14.85
CA GLY A 300 -22.54 11.79 -16.04
C GLY A 300 -22.56 13.28 -15.69
N THR A 301 -22.21 14.13 -16.66
CA THR A 301 -22.45 15.58 -16.61
C THR A 301 -23.93 15.91 -16.88
N SER A 302 -24.66 14.96 -17.48
CA SER A 302 -26.12 14.91 -17.57
C SER A 302 -26.58 13.45 -17.40
N GLU A 303 -27.88 13.19 -17.54
CA GLU A 303 -28.42 11.83 -17.56
C GLU A 303 -27.88 10.99 -18.73
N THR A 304 -27.53 11.62 -19.85
CA THR A 304 -27.12 10.95 -21.10
C THR A 304 -25.70 11.28 -21.54
N THR A 305 -24.98 12.16 -20.85
CA THR A 305 -23.63 12.62 -21.26
C THR A 305 -22.61 12.38 -20.15
N PHE A 306 -21.45 11.82 -20.48
CA PHE A 306 -20.35 11.56 -19.54
C PHE A 306 -19.23 12.60 -19.60
N ALA A 307 -18.97 13.17 -20.78
CA ALA A 307 -17.84 14.00 -21.15
C ALA A 307 -16.49 13.29 -20.92
N PRO A 308 -16.16 12.21 -21.65
CA PRO A 308 -14.94 11.42 -21.43
C PRO A 308 -13.65 12.21 -21.66
N ASP A 309 -13.64 13.14 -22.61
CA ASP A 309 -12.46 13.95 -22.96
C ASP A 309 -12.30 15.22 -22.11
N ALA A 310 -13.28 15.53 -21.25
CA ALA A 310 -13.13 16.65 -20.33
C ALA A 310 -12.05 16.34 -19.29
N THR A 311 -11.19 17.33 -19.04
CA THR A 311 -10.16 17.25 -18.00
C THR A 311 -10.79 17.10 -16.62
N ILE A 312 -10.24 16.24 -15.79
CA ILE A 312 -10.72 16.06 -14.42
C ILE A 312 -10.06 17.09 -13.49
N THR A 313 -10.85 17.72 -12.61
CA THR A 313 -10.28 18.58 -11.56
C THR A 313 -9.84 17.76 -10.34
N ARG A 314 -8.97 18.33 -9.51
CA ARG A 314 -8.49 17.66 -8.28
C ARG A 314 -9.64 17.30 -7.32
N GLU A 315 -10.63 18.17 -7.12
CA GLU A 315 -11.79 17.82 -6.27
C GLU A 315 -12.67 16.71 -6.87
N GLN A 316 -12.80 16.66 -8.20
CA GLN A 316 -13.53 15.58 -8.88
C GLN A 316 -12.78 14.25 -8.76
N MET A 317 -11.45 14.28 -8.91
CA MET A 317 -10.61 13.10 -8.71
C MET A 317 -10.78 12.53 -7.30
N ALA A 318 -10.84 13.39 -6.26
CA ALA A 318 -11.07 12.96 -4.89
C ALA A 318 -12.42 12.25 -4.72
N VAL A 319 -13.50 12.79 -5.30
CA VAL A 319 -14.84 12.19 -5.27
C VAL A 319 -14.84 10.82 -5.95
N ILE A 320 -14.24 10.71 -7.14
CA ILE A 320 -14.19 9.44 -7.87
C ILE A 320 -13.39 8.40 -7.08
N MET A 321 -12.25 8.77 -6.49
CA MET A 321 -11.45 7.86 -5.66
C MET A 321 -12.17 7.42 -4.39
N GLN A 322 -12.87 8.32 -3.69
CA GLN A 322 -13.67 7.96 -2.53
C GLN A 322 -14.80 6.98 -2.90
N ARG A 323 -15.51 7.25 -4.00
CA ARG A 323 -16.56 6.35 -4.49
C ARG A 323 -16.00 5.01 -4.93
N TYR A 324 -14.87 5.00 -5.64
CA TYR A 324 -14.17 3.78 -5.99
C TYR A 324 -13.82 2.96 -4.75
N ALA A 325 -13.24 3.59 -3.72
CA ALA A 325 -12.93 2.93 -2.46
C ALA A 325 -14.16 2.24 -1.87
N ASN A 326 -15.25 2.99 -1.70
CA ASN A 326 -16.49 2.50 -1.09
C ASN A 326 -17.12 1.37 -1.91
N GLN A 327 -17.20 1.52 -3.23
CA GLN A 327 -17.86 0.55 -4.11
C GLN A 327 -17.07 -0.75 -4.29
N MET A 328 -15.75 -0.69 -4.10
CA MET A 328 -14.88 -1.87 -4.10
C MET A 328 -14.70 -2.47 -2.70
N GLY A 329 -15.36 -1.93 -1.67
CA GLY A 329 -15.30 -2.43 -0.30
C GLY A 329 -14.02 -2.07 0.45
N TYR A 330 -13.23 -1.14 -0.07
CA TYR A 330 -12.08 -0.60 0.65
C TYR A 330 -12.55 0.36 1.75
N THR A 331 -11.89 0.28 2.89
CA THR A 331 -12.02 1.31 3.91
C THR A 331 -10.78 2.16 3.90
N LEU A 332 -10.97 3.44 3.64
CA LEU A 332 -9.91 4.43 3.72
C LEU A 332 -9.54 4.65 5.19
N PRO A 333 -8.26 4.55 5.57
CA PRO A 333 -7.86 4.83 6.93
C PRO A 333 -8.00 6.32 7.24
N VAL A 334 -8.29 6.64 8.50
CA VAL A 334 -8.09 7.99 9.05
C VAL A 334 -6.67 8.05 9.59
N ALA A 335 -5.73 7.96 8.64
CA ALA A 335 -4.29 7.91 8.85
C ALA A 335 -3.72 9.26 9.26
N ARG A 336 -4.46 10.35 9.10
CA ARG A 336 -3.97 11.72 9.32
C ARG A 336 -5.04 12.58 9.96
N GLU A 337 -4.61 13.53 10.78
CA GLU A 337 -5.49 14.63 11.17
C GLU A 337 -5.89 15.43 9.93
N ALA A 338 -7.15 15.88 9.90
CA ALA A 338 -7.62 16.71 8.80
C ALA A 338 -6.87 18.04 8.79
N GLU A 339 -6.08 18.29 7.75
CA GLU A 339 -5.46 19.59 7.53
C GLU A 339 -6.49 20.58 6.99
N LEU A 340 -6.47 21.81 7.52
CA LEU A 340 -7.29 22.89 7.01
C LEU A 340 -6.56 23.59 5.86
N PHE A 341 -7.06 23.40 4.65
CA PHE A 341 -6.54 24.07 3.46
C PHE A 341 -6.92 25.56 3.44
N THR A 342 -5.98 26.41 3.02
CA THR A 342 -6.18 27.87 2.90
C THR A 342 -7.22 28.23 1.84
N ASP A 343 -7.43 27.36 0.86
CA ASP A 343 -8.43 27.49 -0.21
C ASP A 343 -9.63 26.56 -0.02
N SER A 344 -9.88 26.10 1.22
CA SER A 344 -11.02 25.24 1.55
C SER A 344 -12.40 25.84 1.20
N ASN A 345 -12.48 27.17 1.10
CA ASN A 345 -13.66 27.89 0.62
C ASN A 345 -13.91 27.73 -0.91
N LYS A 346 -12.90 27.35 -1.69
CA LYS A 346 -13.03 27.07 -3.13
C LYS A 346 -13.46 25.63 -3.44
N ILE A 347 -13.42 24.74 -2.44
CA ILE A 347 -13.89 23.36 -2.59
C ILE A 347 -15.41 23.37 -2.67
N SER A 348 -15.95 22.74 -3.71
CA SER A 348 -17.40 22.58 -3.88
C SER A 348 -18.00 21.89 -2.65
N SER A 349 -19.14 22.39 -2.15
CA SER A 349 -19.74 21.93 -0.89
C SER A 349 -19.94 20.41 -0.84
N GLY A 350 -20.48 19.82 -1.92
CA GLY A 350 -20.70 18.38 -2.04
C GLY A 350 -19.44 17.53 -2.24
N MET A 351 -18.24 18.13 -2.28
CA MET A 351 -16.96 17.42 -2.49
C MET A 351 -16.04 17.49 -1.27
N LYS A 352 -16.37 18.30 -0.26
CA LYS A 352 -15.52 18.50 0.93
C LYS A 352 -15.23 17.21 1.68
N GLU A 353 -16.24 16.34 1.83
CA GLU A 353 -16.08 15.05 2.50
C GLU A 353 -15.08 14.16 1.76
N ALA A 354 -15.19 14.06 0.43
CA ALA A 354 -14.28 13.25 -0.38
C ALA A 354 -12.84 13.79 -0.33
N VAL A 355 -12.68 15.11 -0.45
CA VAL A 355 -11.36 15.76 -0.32
C VAL A 355 -10.74 15.47 1.04
N GLN A 356 -11.52 15.63 2.11
CA GLN A 356 -11.05 15.32 3.46
C GLN A 356 -10.71 13.84 3.62
N ALA A 357 -11.56 12.91 3.16
CA ALA A 357 -11.30 11.48 3.27
C ALA A 357 -10.03 11.05 2.52
N MET A 358 -9.82 11.55 1.30
CA MET A 358 -8.61 11.28 0.51
C MET A 358 -7.35 11.85 1.17
N GLN A 359 -7.44 13.03 1.76
CA GLN A 359 -6.34 13.64 2.49
C GLN A 359 -6.03 12.89 3.78
N GLN A 360 -7.06 12.56 4.57
CA GLN A 360 -6.88 11.84 5.83
C GLN A 360 -6.33 10.43 5.59
N ALA A 361 -6.67 9.80 4.46
CA ALA A 361 -6.06 8.54 4.05
C ALA A 361 -4.62 8.72 3.54
N GLY A 362 -4.29 9.90 3.03
CA GLY A 362 -2.99 10.19 2.42
C GLY A 362 -2.90 9.89 0.92
N VAL A 363 -4.04 9.59 0.30
CA VAL A 363 -4.17 9.31 -1.13
C VAL A 363 -3.97 10.58 -1.96
N MET A 364 -4.52 11.71 -1.50
CA MET A 364 -4.35 13.02 -2.14
C MET A 364 -3.85 14.05 -1.13
N ASN A 365 -2.81 14.80 -1.49
CA ASN A 365 -2.21 15.79 -0.61
C ASN A 365 -2.39 17.22 -1.15
N GLY A 366 -2.12 18.23 -0.32
CA GLY A 366 -2.00 19.60 -0.81
C GLY A 366 -0.77 19.78 -1.71
N LYS A 367 -0.78 20.81 -2.55
CA LYS A 367 0.35 21.24 -3.40
C LYS A 367 1.39 22.09 -2.64
N GLY A 368 1.48 21.93 -1.32
CA GLY A 368 2.28 22.79 -0.44
C GLY A 368 1.54 24.03 0.05
N SER A 369 2.11 24.72 1.05
CA SER A 369 1.52 25.92 1.68
C SER A 369 0.06 25.79 2.13
N ARG A 370 -0.37 24.56 2.47
CA ARG A 370 -1.76 24.20 2.79
C ARG A 370 -2.75 24.52 1.66
N LEU A 371 -2.34 24.43 0.39
CA LEU A 371 -3.19 24.65 -0.78
C LEU A 371 -3.67 23.31 -1.36
N PHE A 372 -4.99 23.08 -1.47
CA PHE A 372 -5.51 21.89 -2.16
C PHE A 372 -5.62 22.08 -3.67
N ALA A 373 -5.93 23.30 -4.11
CA ALA A 373 -6.18 23.69 -5.49
C ALA A 373 -7.33 22.88 -6.15
N PRO A 374 -8.57 22.96 -5.62
CA PRO A 374 -9.66 22.07 -6.03
C PRO A 374 -10.05 22.18 -7.50
N LYS A 375 -9.87 23.36 -8.10
CA LYS A 375 -10.27 23.64 -9.49
C LYS A 375 -9.17 23.39 -10.51
N ASP A 376 -7.95 23.13 -10.07
CA ASP A 376 -6.87 22.77 -10.98
C ASP A 376 -7.20 21.45 -11.68
N THR A 377 -6.87 21.37 -12.96
CA THR A 377 -6.94 20.12 -13.70
C THR A 377 -5.81 19.19 -13.26
N ALA A 378 -6.12 17.90 -13.14
CA ALA A 378 -5.12 16.91 -12.77
C ALA A 378 -4.21 16.60 -13.98
N THR A 379 -2.91 16.51 -13.72
CA THR A 379 -1.96 15.98 -14.70
C THR A 379 -1.94 14.45 -14.70
N ARG A 380 -1.38 13.86 -15.76
CA ARG A 380 -1.16 12.40 -15.84
C ARG A 380 -0.30 11.89 -14.70
N THR A 381 0.66 12.70 -14.28
CA THR A 381 1.53 12.38 -13.15
C THR A 381 0.80 12.47 -11.80
N GLU A 382 0.01 13.51 -11.56
CA GLU A 382 -0.77 13.60 -10.31
C GLU A 382 -1.68 12.39 -10.16
N ALA A 383 -2.33 11.96 -11.25
CA ALA A 383 -3.12 10.74 -11.25
C ALA A 383 -2.29 9.47 -10.99
N ALA A 384 -1.07 9.36 -11.53
CA ALA A 384 -0.17 8.23 -11.27
C ALA A 384 0.18 8.13 -9.77
N ALA A 385 0.55 9.26 -9.16
CA ALA A 385 0.86 9.35 -7.74
C ALA A 385 -0.34 8.97 -6.86
N VAL A 386 -1.55 9.46 -7.20
CA VAL A 386 -2.79 9.14 -6.50
C VAL A 386 -3.14 7.65 -6.60
N LEU A 387 -3.01 7.05 -7.78
CA LEU A 387 -3.28 5.63 -7.99
C LEU A 387 -2.32 4.75 -7.18
N ARG A 388 -1.01 5.06 -7.21
CA ARG A 388 -0.02 4.31 -6.42
C ARG A 388 -0.32 4.38 -4.94
N ARG A 389 -0.49 5.59 -4.39
CA ARG A 389 -0.77 5.79 -2.95
C ARG A 389 -2.04 5.09 -2.54
N PHE A 390 -3.08 5.17 -3.36
CA PHE A 390 -4.31 4.45 -3.10
C PHE A 390 -4.05 2.95 -2.96
N VAL A 391 -3.31 2.35 -3.90
CA VAL A 391 -2.95 0.92 -3.83
C VAL A 391 -2.18 0.60 -2.55
N GLU A 392 -1.14 1.36 -2.23
CA GLU A 392 -0.34 1.17 -1.01
C GLU A 392 -1.20 1.25 0.27
N ILE A 393 -2.06 2.26 0.37
CA ILE A 393 -2.93 2.52 1.53
C ILE A 393 -4.03 1.46 1.72
N VAL A 394 -4.52 0.84 0.65
CA VAL A 394 -5.58 -0.19 0.78
C VAL A 394 -5.03 -1.60 0.98
N ILE A 395 -3.75 -1.84 0.68
CA ILE A 395 -3.08 -3.12 0.97
C ILE A 395 -2.64 -3.19 2.44
N ASP A 396 -2.18 -2.06 2.99
CA ASP A 396 -1.73 -1.96 4.37
C ASP A 396 -2.58 -0.95 5.16
N ARG A 397 -3.33 -1.43 6.15
CA ARG A 397 -4.22 -0.59 6.96
C ARG A 397 -3.56 -0.08 8.24
N ASP A 398 -2.30 -0.46 8.52
CA ASP A 398 -1.58 -0.12 9.74
C ASP A 398 -0.30 0.74 9.53
N THR A 399 0.24 0.92 8.31
CA THR A 399 1.41 1.82 8.05
C THR A 399 1.05 3.28 7.69
N ALA A 400 0.13 3.87 8.43
CA ALA A 400 -0.09 5.33 8.42
C ALA A 400 1.02 6.14 9.14
N GLY A 401 2.26 5.65 9.16
CA GLY A 401 3.43 6.30 9.71
C GLY A 401 4.67 5.96 8.88
N GLY A 402 5.54 6.94 8.64
CA GLY A 402 6.69 6.84 7.74
C GLY A 402 6.69 7.87 6.61
N TRP A 403 7.54 7.64 5.62
CA TRP A 403 7.71 8.53 4.47
C TRP A 403 6.48 8.52 3.55
N ALA A 404 6.06 9.70 3.08
CA ALA A 404 5.00 9.86 2.10
C ALA A 404 5.34 11.02 1.15
N GLN A 405 5.20 10.83 -0.16
CA GLN A 405 5.36 11.90 -1.13
C GLN A 405 4.01 12.60 -1.38
N ASN A 406 3.98 13.90 -1.68
CA ASN A 406 2.78 14.64 -2.08
C ASN A 406 2.59 14.65 -3.61
N ASP A 407 1.45 15.15 -4.08
CA ASP A 407 1.04 15.11 -5.50
C ASP A 407 1.97 15.89 -6.47
N ILE A 408 2.99 16.57 -5.95
CA ILE A 408 3.96 17.35 -6.73
C ILE A 408 5.42 16.93 -6.46
N GLY A 409 5.64 15.78 -5.81
CA GLY A 409 6.96 15.18 -5.63
C GLY A 409 7.73 15.57 -4.38
N SER A 410 7.14 16.37 -3.49
CA SER A 410 7.77 16.70 -2.20
C SER A 410 7.53 15.57 -1.19
N TRP A 411 8.54 15.23 -0.40
CA TRP A 411 8.43 14.21 0.64
C TRP A 411 7.93 14.79 1.96
N LEU A 412 7.22 13.98 2.75
CA LEU A 412 6.76 14.19 4.11
C LEU A 412 7.11 12.96 4.92
N TYR A 413 7.18 13.10 6.24
CA TYR A 413 7.31 11.96 7.14
C TYR A 413 6.22 12.06 8.21
N TYR A 414 5.47 10.99 8.45
CA TYR A 414 4.36 10.97 9.39
C TYR A 414 4.70 10.15 10.64
N GLU A 415 4.43 10.70 11.82
CA GLU A 415 4.44 9.97 13.08
C GLU A 415 3.12 10.19 13.81
N ASN A 416 2.52 9.12 14.33
CA ASN A 416 1.25 9.18 15.04
C ASN A 416 0.17 9.97 14.26
N ASN A 417 0.08 9.73 12.95
CA ASN A 417 -0.88 10.36 12.06
C ASN A 417 -0.71 11.89 11.90
N LYS A 418 0.49 12.43 12.18
CA LYS A 418 0.82 13.85 12.00
C LYS A 418 2.09 14.00 11.17
N PRO A 419 2.16 14.97 10.25
CA PRO A 419 3.40 15.25 9.55
C PRO A 419 4.42 15.77 10.57
N VAL A 420 5.62 15.20 10.52
CA VAL A 420 6.77 15.71 11.26
C VAL A 420 7.12 17.08 10.72
N ILE A 421 7.38 18.00 11.64
CA ILE A 421 7.83 19.36 11.36
C ILE A 421 9.16 19.59 12.07
N GLY A 422 10.02 20.40 11.47
CA GLY A 422 11.35 20.67 11.99
C GLY A 422 12.32 19.50 11.82
N TRP A 423 13.30 19.43 12.73
CA TRP A 423 14.36 18.43 12.70
C TRP A 423 13.87 17.04 13.11
N LYS A 424 14.25 16.02 12.34
CA LYS A 424 14.00 14.63 12.69
C LYS A 424 15.11 13.72 12.22
N GLN A 425 15.47 12.80 13.10
CA GLN A 425 16.36 11.69 12.76
C GLN A 425 15.52 10.47 12.38
N ILE A 426 15.79 9.89 11.21
CA ILE A 426 15.11 8.71 10.66
C ILE A 426 16.21 7.74 10.24
N GLU A 427 16.20 6.53 10.80
CA GLU A 427 17.26 5.53 10.58
C GLU A 427 18.70 6.05 10.79
N GLY A 428 18.86 6.97 11.75
CA GLY A 428 20.17 7.57 12.06
C GLY A 428 20.57 8.75 11.17
N ILE A 429 19.79 9.06 10.12
CA ILE A 429 20.04 10.18 9.20
C ILE A 429 19.16 11.38 9.60
N TRP A 430 19.74 12.59 9.56
CA TRP A 430 19.01 13.82 9.87
C TRP A 430 18.33 14.40 8.63
N TYR A 431 17.07 14.77 8.83
CA TYR A 431 16.20 15.45 7.87
C TYR A 431 15.59 16.70 8.52
N TYR A 432 15.18 17.65 7.69
CA TYR A 432 14.41 18.80 8.14
C TYR A 432 13.13 18.95 7.33
N PHE A 433 12.02 19.15 8.04
CA PHE A 433 10.69 19.35 7.49
C PHE A 433 10.21 20.77 7.77
N ASP A 434 9.61 21.44 6.78
CA ASP A 434 9.12 22.80 6.96
C ASP A 434 7.82 22.86 7.80
N ALA A 435 7.24 24.06 7.91
CA ALA A 435 6.00 24.26 8.66
C ALA A 435 4.76 23.56 8.06
N ALA A 436 4.85 23.10 6.81
CA ALA A 436 3.86 22.28 6.14
C ALA A 436 4.22 20.77 6.20
N GLY A 437 5.33 20.41 6.85
CA GLY A 437 5.82 19.04 6.95
C GLY A 437 6.53 18.54 5.70
N LEU A 438 6.91 19.43 4.77
CA LEU A 438 7.64 19.06 3.56
C LEU A 438 9.14 18.96 3.86
N MET A 439 9.73 17.82 3.54
CA MET A 439 11.16 17.56 3.61
C MET A 439 11.92 18.52 2.72
N GLN A 440 12.94 19.15 3.26
CA GLN A 440 13.86 19.99 2.51
C GLN A 440 14.94 19.12 1.86
N SER A 441 15.25 19.38 0.59
CA SER A 441 16.26 18.63 -0.16
C SER A 441 16.87 19.45 -1.29
N GLY A 442 18.03 18.97 -1.76
CA GLY A 442 18.70 19.40 -2.99
C GLY A 442 19.38 20.76 -2.97
N ASP A 443 19.47 21.44 -1.82
CA ASP A 443 19.95 22.82 -1.73
C ASP A 443 20.33 23.23 -0.30
N TRP A 444 20.98 24.38 -0.17
CA TRP A 444 21.19 25.09 1.09
C TRP A 444 19.87 25.63 1.66
N ARG A 445 19.71 25.51 2.97
CA ARG A 445 18.58 26.03 3.73
C ARG A 445 19.07 26.75 4.97
N GLN A 446 18.54 27.96 5.18
CA GLN A 446 18.76 28.69 6.42
C GLN A 446 17.69 28.27 7.44
N ILE A 447 18.12 27.69 8.55
CA ILE A 447 17.23 27.23 9.62
C ILE A 447 17.67 27.94 10.91
N GLY A 448 16.84 28.87 11.38
CA GLY A 448 17.25 29.81 12.42
C GLY A 448 18.36 30.74 11.90
N SER A 449 19.45 30.85 12.65
CA SER A 449 20.61 31.67 12.27
C SER A 449 21.71 30.90 11.52
N LYS A 450 21.51 29.61 11.27
CA LYS A 450 22.53 28.71 10.70
C LYS A 450 22.13 28.21 9.31
N TRP A 451 23.14 27.86 8.52
CA TRP A 451 22.97 27.27 7.19
C TRP A 451 23.29 25.78 7.21
N TYR A 452 22.44 25.01 6.55
CA TYR A 452 22.53 23.56 6.40
C TYR A 452 22.37 23.21 4.93
N TYR A 453 23.04 22.15 4.48
CA TYR A 453 22.84 21.61 3.14
C TYR A 453 22.14 20.26 3.22
N PHE A 454 21.14 20.06 2.36
CA PHE A 454 20.45 18.79 2.21
C PHE A 454 20.68 18.24 0.81
N TYR A 455 21.07 16.97 0.69
CA TYR A 455 21.20 16.29 -0.60
C TYR A 455 19.85 16.09 -1.28
N ALA A 456 19.84 15.61 -2.52
CA ALA A 456 18.60 15.41 -3.29
C ALA A 456 17.61 14.44 -2.63
N ASP A 457 18.12 13.47 -1.85
CA ASP A 457 17.34 12.53 -1.05
C ASP A 457 16.88 13.10 0.31
N GLY A 458 17.22 14.36 0.61
CA GLY A 458 16.87 15.07 1.84
C GLY A 458 17.82 14.83 3.01
N SER A 459 18.84 13.99 2.86
CA SER A 459 19.80 13.75 3.93
C SER A 459 20.64 15.00 4.22
N MET A 460 20.81 15.34 5.49
CA MET A 460 21.64 16.47 5.91
C MET A 460 23.13 16.14 5.74
N ALA A 461 23.87 17.03 5.08
CA ALA A 461 25.32 16.94 4.97
C ALA A 461 26.00 17.11 6.34
N THR A 462 26.99 16.28 6.64
CA THR A 462 27.85 16.40 7.84
C THR A 462 29.29 16.07 7.49
N ASN A 463 30.25 16.70 8.19
CA ASN A 463 31.69 16.43 8.05
C ASN A 463 32.21 16.43 6.60
N THR A 464 31.73 17.38 5.79
CA THR A 464 32.02 17.43 4.35
C THR A 464 32.21 18.87 3.89
N GLU A 465 32.46 19.06 2.60
CA GLU A 465 32.52 20.36 1.94
C GLU A 465 31.48 20.41 0.83
N ILE A 466 30.66 21.46 0.81
CA ILE A 466 29.63 21.69 -0.21
C ILE A 466 29.80 23.12 -0.73
N ASP A 467 29.87 23.29 -2.05
CA ASP A 467 30.02 24.60 -2.71
C ASP A 467 31.16 25.48 -2.17
N GLY A 468 32.28 24.85 -1.76
CA GLY A 468 33.44 25.55 -1.18
C GLY A 468 33.28 25.94 0.29
N TYR A 469 32.20 25.52 0.96
CA TYR A 469 31.97 25.75 2.39
C TYR A 469 32.12 24.47 3.20
N ARG A 470 32.82 24.55 4.33
CA ARG A 470 33.02 23.43 5.23
C ARG A 470 31.79 23.23 6.13
N VAL A 471 31.23 22.03 6.11
CA VAL A 471 30.09 21.61 6.94
C VAL A 471 30.58 20.77 8.12
N GLY A 472 30.23 21.19 9.34
CA GLY A 472 30.64 20.54 10.58
C GLY A 472 29.91 19.21 10.87
N PRO A 473 30.27 18.53 11.97
CA PRO A 473 29.58 17.31 12.42
C PRO A 473 28.13 17.54 12.84
N ASP A 474 27.77 18.78 13.21
CA ASP A 474 26.40 19.18 13.53
C ASP A 474 25.60 19.64 12.28
N GLY A 475 26.18 19.48 11.10
CA GLY A 475 25.60 19.84 9.80
C GLY A 475 25.63 21.33 9.47
N THR A 476 26.25 22.14 10.33
CA THR A 476 26.24 23.59 10.14
C THR A 476 27.39 24.05 9.24
N ARG A 477 27.09 25.04 8.39
CA ARG A 477 28.10 25.73 7.59
C ARG A 477 29.02 26.53 8.51
N ASN A 478 30.30 26.18 8.53
CA ASN A 478 31.32 26.99 9.17
C ASN A 478 31.60 28.23 8.33
N SER A 479 31.79 29.36 9.00
CA SER A 479 32.11 30.66 8.39
C SER A 479 33.41 30.64 7.62
#